data_AF-A0A6G1DV86-F1
#
_entry.id   AF-A0A6G1DV86-F1
#
_cell.length_a   1.000
_cell.length_b   1.000
_cell.length_c   1.000
_cell.angle_alpha   90.00
_cell.angle_beta   90.00
_cell.angle_gamma   90.00
#
_symmetry.space_group_name_H-M   'P 1'
#
loop_
_entity.id
_entity.type
_entity.pdbx_description
1 polymer ?
#
loop_
_entity_poly.entity_id
_entity_poly.type
_entity_poly.pdbx_seq_one_letter_code
_entity_poly.pdbx_strand_id
1 'polypeptide(L)'
;MSTNKSPPARNESGDGDIAVDLLPFLRVYKDGRIKRFVRHTFVPTSDEKSSNGIVTKDVVIDDNTGVSVRLFLPVDVAVAAAAASRRLPLVVYIHGGAFCSGSASAEMFHRYAESLAARAAVVVVSVDYRLAPDHPMPAGYDDGWAALSWAVSRHSDPWVSIYADTTCTFLAGESAGANIVHNHRAQRGVTGRRRRHRGHNTLAAMLLGHPPVTV
;
A
#
# COMPACT_ATOMS: atom_id res chain seq x y z
N MET A 1 17.15 45.87 -44.69
CA MET A 1 16.64 45.75 -43.30
C MET A 1 15.34 44.97 -43.41
N SER A 2 15.12 43.79 -42.85
CA SER A 2 15.65 43.12 -41.67
C SER A 2 15.55 41.60 -41.90
N THR A 3 16.63 40.84 -41.76
CA THR A 3 16.59 39.37 -41.74
C THR A 3 16.32 38.93 -40.30
N ASN A 4 15.10 38.46 -40.05
CA ASN A 4 14.70 37.98 -38.73
C ASN A 4 15.37 36.62 -38.49
N LYS A 5 16.46 36.63 -37.72
CA LYS A 5 17.21 35.43 -37.35
C LYS A 5 16.55 34.82 -36.12
N SER A 6 15.73 33.79 -36.32
CA SER A 6 15.21 32.97 -35.22
C SER A 6 16.38 32.39 -34.41
N PRO A 7 16.32 32.37 -33.07
CA PRO A 7 17.36 31.74 -32.26
C PRO A 7 17.34 30.23 -32.49
N PRO A 8 18.49 29.54 -32.43
CA PRO A 8 18.53 28.10 -32.60
C PRO A 8 17.74 27.43 -31.47
N ALA A 9 16.99 26.40 -31.82
CA ALA A 9 16.32 25.51 -30.88
C ALA A 9 17.34 25.04 -29.83
N ARG A 10 17.01 25.19 -28.55
CA ARG A 10 17.78 24.61 -27.45
C ARG A 10 17.82 23.10 -27.68
N ASN A 11 19.01 22.57 -27.90
CA ASN A 11 19.26 21.13 -27.85
C ASN A 11 18.78 20.61 -26.49
N GLU A 12 17.68 19.85 -26.49
CA GLU A 12 17.31 18.97 -25.38
C GLU A 12 18.25 17.75 -25.35
N SER A 13 19.56 17.98 -25.21
CA SER A 13 20.50 16.93 -24.86
C SER A 13 20.45 16.72 -23.35
N GLY A 14 19.30 16.25 -22.85
CA GLY A 14 18.97 16.19 -21.42
C GLY A 14 19.36 14.89 -20.71
N ASP A 15 19.99 13.95 -21.41
CA ASP A 15 20.26 12.59 -20.88
C ASP A 15 21.51 12.56 -19.96
N GLY A 16 22.47 13.48 -20.17
CA GLY A 16 23.71 13.55 -19.38
C GLY A 16 23.53 13.99 -17.92
N ASP A 17 22.34 14.49 -17.55
CA ASP A 17 22.02 15.01 -16.21
C ASP A 17 21.14 14.05 -15.38
N ILE A 18 20.79 12.89 -15.94
CA ILE A 18 19.97 11.89 -15.27
C ILE A 18 20.87 11.00 -14.40
N ALA A 19 20.54 10.87 -13.12
CA ALA A 19 21.20 9.95 -12.18
C ALA A 19 20.48 8.60 -12.12
N VAL A 20 19.15 8.61 -12.15
CA VAL A 20 18.31 7.41 -12.20
C VAL A 20 17.18 7.65 -13.20
N ASP A 21 17.06 6.77 -14.19
CA ASP A 21 15.90 6.71 -15.07
C ASP A 21 15.09 5.44 -14.77
N LEU A 22 13.90 5.61 -14.19
CA LEU A 22 12.98 4.53 -13.87
C LEU A 22 11.61 4.81 -14.49
N LEU A 23 11.59 4.99 -15.81
CA LEU A 23 10.34 5.07 -16.55
C LEU A 23 9.52 3.77 -16.41
N PRO A 24 8.18 3.86 -16.35
CA PRO A 24 7.37 5.08 -16.45
C PRO A 24 7.18 5.82 -15.11
N PHE A 25 7.88 5.48 -14.03
CA PHE A 25 7.59 5.99 -12.68
C PHE A 25 8.21 7.35 -12.41
N LEU A 26 9.54 7.47 -12.51
CA LEU A 26 10.25 8.69 -12.17
C LEU A 26 11.62 8.80 -12.84
N ARG A 27 12.17 10.02 -12.79
CA ARG A 27 13.59 10.32 -12.98
C ARG A 27 14.14 11.06 -11.78
N VAL A 28 15.37 10.73 -11.42
CA VAL A 28 16.18 11.50 -10.47
C VAL A 28 17.33 12.12 -11.25
N TYR A 29 17.50 13.43 -11.12
CA TYR A 29 18.59 14.18 -11.76
C TYR A 29 19.80 14.26 -10.81
N LYS A 30 20.99 14.48 -11.36
CA LYS A 30 22.23 14.57 -10.57
C LYS A 30 22.23 15.74 -9.58
N ASP A 31 21.44 16.77 -9.84
CA ASP A 31 21.22 17.92 -8.97
C ASP A 31 20.18 17.69 -7.86
N GLY A 32 19.63 16.47 -7.75
CA GLY A 32 18.65 16.09 -6.74
C GLY A 32 17.19 16.37 -7.10
N ARG A 33 16.90 17.00 -8.26
CA ARG A 33 15.51 17.12 -8.72
C ARG A 33 14.92 15.74 -8.98
N ILE A 34 13.65 15.56 -8.62
CA ILE A 34 12.89 14.33 -8.88
C ILE A 34 11.68 14.68 -9.74
N LYS A 35 11.54 14.01 -10.88
CA LYS A 35 10.36 14.13 -11.75
C LYS A 35 9.57 12.83 -11.69
N ARG A 36 8.37 12.87 -11.09
CA ARG A 36 7.42 11.76 -11.06
C ARG A 36 6.48 11.85 -12.26
N PHE A 37 6.35 10.76 -13.00
CA PHE A 37 5.56 10.71 -14.24
C PHE A 37 4.19 10.06 -14.04
N VAL A 38 4.11 9.02 -13.19
CA VAL A 38 2.83 8.41 -12.82
C VAL A 38 2.07 9.37 -11.92
N ARG A 39 0.84 9.70 -12.32
CA ARG A 39 -0.11 10.47 -11.52
C ARG A 39 -1.23 9.55 -11.06
N HIS A 40 -1.65 9.74 -9.82
CA HIS A 40 -2.77 9.02 -9.23
C HIS A 40 -3.93 9.98 -8.99
N THR A 41 -5.14 9.53 -9.29
CA THR A 41 -6.35 10.10 -8.69
C THR A 41 -6.48 9.54 -7.29
N PHE A 42 -6.88 10.37 -6.33
CA PHE A 42 -7.05 9.95 -4.94
C PHE A 42 -8.52 9.92 -4.55
N VAL A 43 -8.91 8.91 -3.80
CA VAL A 43 -10.26 8.76 -3.27
C VAL A 43 -10.25 9.22 -1.81
N PRO A 44 -11.13 10.13 -1.37
CA PRO A 44 -11.24 10.48 0.04
C PRO A 44 -11.81 9.31 0.85
N THR A 45 -11.57 9.31 2.16
CA THR A 45 -12.26 8.40 3.08
C THR A 45 -13.73 8.78 3.21
N SER A 46 -14.57 7.83 3.64
CA SER A 46 -16.00 8.07 3.82
C SER A 46 -16.58 7.18 4.90
N ASP A 47 -17.38 7.78 5.78
CA ASP A 47 -18.25 7.07 6.72
C ASP A 47 -19.56 6.60 6.05
N GLU A 48 -19.87 7.12 4.85
CA GLU A 48 -20.96 6.62 4.02
C GLU A 48 -20.53 5.34 3.30
N LYS A 49 -21.42 4.34 3.31
CA LYS A 49 -21.17 3.07 2.64
C LYS A 49 -21.03 3.29 1.13
N SER A 50 -19.96 2.75 0.56
CA SER A 50 -19.83 2.62 -0.89
C SER A 50 -20.91 1.71 -1.48
N SER A 51 -21.00 1.63 -2.81
CA SER A 51 -21.86 0.67 -3.50
C SER A 51 -21.56 -0.79 -3.15
N ASN A 52 -20.37 -1.08 -2.63
CA ASN A 52 -19.97 -2.40 -2.14
C ASN A 52 -20.19 -2.56 -0.62
N GLY A 53 -20.85 -1.61 0.05
CA GLY A 53 -21.15 -1.66 1.48
C GLY A 53 -19.94 -1.37 2.39
N ILE A 54 -18.90 -0.75 1.86
CA ILE A 54 -17.64 -0.49 2.58
C ILE A 54 -17.58 0.95 3.07
N VAL A 55 -17.17 1.14 4.32
CA VAL A 55 -16.74 2.44 4.87
C VAL A 55 -15.23 2.45 5.00
N THR A 56 -14.63 3.64 4.91
CA THR A 56 -13.18 3.80 4.94
C THR A 56 -12.72 4.92 5.84
N LYS A 57 -11.56 4.75 6.47
CA LYS A 57 -10.90 5.79 7.26
C LYS A 57 -9.39 5.63 7.25
N ASP A 58 -8.69 6.73 7.48
CA ASP A 58 -7.23 6.76 7.56
C ASP A 58 -6.78 6.87 9.02
N VAL A 59 -5.72 6.14 9.37
CA VAL A 59 -5.15 6.11 10.72
C VAL A 59 -3.64 6.19 10.62
N VAL A 60 -3.02 7.17 11.27
CA VAL A 60 -1.57 7.22 11.45
C VAL A 60 -1.20 6.17 12.51
N ILE A 61 -0.25 5.30 12.19
CA ILE A 61 0.12 4.17 13.05
C ILE A 61 1.49 4.32 13.72
N ASP A 62 2.31 5.26 13.24
CA ASP A 62 3.58 5.67 13.86
C ASP A 62 3.83 7.15 13.60
N ASP A 63 3.75 7.96 14.66
CA ASP A 63 3.95 9.42 14.59
C ASP A 63 5.39 9.82 14.22
N ASN A 64 6.38 8.94 14.43
CA ASN A 64 7.78 9.26 14.13
C ASN A 64 8.06 9.21 12.63
N THR A 65 7.43 8.26 11.94
CA THR A 65 7.62 8.02 10.50
C THR A 65 6.51 8.63 9.67
N GLY A 66 5.35 8.91 10.28
CA GLY A 66 4.14 9.36 9.60
C GLY A 66 3.43 8.25 8.80
N VAL A 67 3.89 6.99 8.91
CA VAL A 67 3.25 5.88 8.20
C VAL A 67 1.81 5.74 8.66
N SER A 68 0.92 5.57 7.69
CA SER A 68 -0.52 5.47 7.92
C SER A 68 -1.11 4.26 7.21
N VAL A 69 -2.33 3.92 7.60
CA VAL A 69 -3.11 2.88 6.94
C VAL A 69 -4.50 3.39 6.62
N ARG A 70 -5.05 2.93 5.51
CA ARG A 70 -6.48 3.04 5.22
C ARG A 70 -7.19 1.75 5.61
N LEU A 71 -8.20 1.88 6.46
CA LEU A 71 -9.07 0.79 6.87
C LEU A 71 -10.27 0.70 5.94
N PHE A 72 -10.67 -0.53 5.61
CA PHE A 72 -11.87 -0.84 4.86
C PHE A 72 -12.72 -1.82 5.68
N LEU A 73 -13.94 -1.41 6.01
CA LEU A 73 -14.84 -2.18 6.85
C LEU A 73 -16.15 -2.49 6.09
N PRO A 74 -16.47 -3.77 5.82
CA PRO A 74 -17.78 -4.17 5.33
C PRO A 74 -18.80 -4.15 6.48
N VAL A 75 -19.37 -2.98 6.78
CA VAL A 75 -20.11 -2.71 8.02
C VAL A 75 -21.20 -3.73 8.31
N ASP A 76 -22.08 -4.01 7.35
CA ASP A 76 -23.23 -4.88 7.59
C ASP A 76 -22.80 -6.32 7.87
N VAL A 77 -21.77 -6.79 7.15
CA VAL A 77 -21.19 -8.12 7.33
C VAL A 77 -20.48 -8.22 8.68
N ALA A 78 -19.75 -7.17 9.06
CA ALA A 78 -19.04 -7.08 10.33
C ALA A 78 -20.01 -7.04 11.53
N VAL A 79 -21.07 -6.26 11.44
CA VAL A 79 -22.13 -6.17 12.46
C VAL A 79 -22.88 -7.49 12.59
N ALA A 80 -23.25 -8.12 11.47
CA ALA A 80 -23.91 -9.43 11.49
C ALA A 80 -23.01 -10.53 12.08
N ALA A 81 -21.71 -10.51 11.78
CA ALA A 81 -20.74 -11.42 12.39
C ALA A 81 -20.62 -11.19 13.90
N ALA A 82 -20.52 -9.93 14.33
CA ALA A 82 -20.43 -9.57 15.75
C ALA A 82 -21.69 -9.99 16.54
N ALA A 83 -22.88 -9.84 15.97
CA ALA A 83 -24.13 -10.33 16.54
C ALA A 83 -24.13 -11.85 16.75
N ALA A 84 -23.41 -12.59 15.90
CA ALA A 84 -23.19 -14.03 16.04
C ALA A 84 -21.93 -14.38 16.87
N SER A 85 -21.37 -13.43 17.63
CA SER A 85 -20.12 -13.60 18.39
C SER A 85 -18.92 -14.07 17.55
N ARG A 86 -18.89 -13.68 16.27
CA ARG A 86 -17.79 -13.95 15.33
C ARG A 86 -17.11 -12.65 14.92
N ARG A 87 -15.91 -12.79 14.37
CA ARG A 87 -15.13 -11.69 13.78
C ARG A 87 -14.70 -12.08 12.38
N LEU A 88 -14.45 -11.08 11.54
CA LEU A 88 -14.04 -11.28 10.15
C LEU A 88 -12.53 -11.53 10.07
N PRO A 89 -12.03 -12.29 9.09
CA PRO A 89 -10.60 -12.35 8.84
C PRO A 89 -9.98 -10.97 8.59
N LEU A 90 -8.70 -10.83 8.89
CA LEU A 90 -7.94 -9.61 8.69
C LEU A 90 -7.02 -9.76 7.48
N VAL A 91 -7.00 -8.77 6.59
CA VAL A 91 -6.01 -8.66 5.52
C VAL A 91 -5.19 -7.38 5.70
N VAL A 92 -3.87 -7.51 5.81
CA VAL A 92 -2.95 -6.38 5.65
C VAL A 92 -2.51 -6.35 4.19
N TYR A 93 -2.91 -5.30 3.47
CA TYR A 93 -2.66 -5.14 2.04
C TYR A 93 -1.59 -4.08 1.78
N ILE A 94 -0.61 -4.40 0.93
CA ILE A 94 0.49 -3.50 0.57
C ILE A 94 0.46 -3.25 -0.94
N HIS A 95 0.27 -1.98 -1.33
CA HIS A 95 0.14 -1.63 -2.75
C HIS A 95 1.44 -1.75 -3.53
N GLY A 96 1.35 -1.89 -4.85
CA GLY A 96 2.49 -1.89 -5.77
C GLY A 96 3.02 -0.50 -6.10
N GLY A 97 3.61 -0.34 -7.28
CA GLY A 97 4.16 0.95 -7.74
C GLY A 97 5.68 1.10 -7.59
N ALA A 98 6.41 -0.02 -7.76
CA ALA A 98 7.88 -0.04 -7.84
C ALA A 98 8.58 0.69 -6.67
N PHE A 99 8.00 0.63 -5.47
CA PHE A 99 8.47 1.30 -4.24
C PHE A 99 8.55 2.83 -4.30
N CYS A 100 8.15 3.45 -5.39
CA CYS A 100 8.34 4.87 -5.63
C CYS A 100 7.08 5.58 -6.14
N SER A 101 5.96 4.87 -6.21
CA SER A 101 4.68 5.39 -6.67
C SER A 101 3.55 4.62 -5.98
N GLY A 102 2.39 5.25 -5.86
CA GLY A 102 1.20 4.66 -5.26
C GLY A 102 0.82 5.31 -3.93
N SER A 103 -0.31 4.87 -3.41
CA SER A 103 -0.84 5.21 -2.08
C SER A 103 -1.99 4.27 -1.78
N ALA A 104 -2.28 4.01 -0.50
CA ALA A 104 -3.51 3.35 -0.06
C ALA A 104 -4.79 4.10 -0.51
N SER A 105 -4.67 5.40 -0.79
CA SER A 105 -5.75 6.27 -1.26
C SER A 105 -5.82 6.43 -2.79
N ALA A 106 -4.80 5.96 -3.53
CA ALA A 106 -4.81 5.99 -4.98
C ALA A 106 -5.95 5.12 -5.52
N GLU A 107 -6.73 5.65 -6.46
CA GLU A 107 -8.01 5.06 -6.89
C GLU A 107 -7.90 3.59 -7.27
N MET A 108 -6.87 3.20 -8.02
CA MET A 108 -6.63 1.81 -8.40
C MET A 108 -6.50 0.89 -7.18
N PHE A 109 -5.68 1.26 -6.21
CA PHE A 109 -5.43 0.45 -5.01
C PHE A 109 -6.58 0.51 -4.02
N HIS A 110 -7.22 1.67 -3.90
CA HIS A 110 -8.43 1.86 -3.12
C HIS A 110 -9.56 0.93 -3.60
N ARG A 111 -9.87 0.93 -4.91
CA ARG A 111 -10.93 0.09 -5.47
C ARG A 111 -10.61 -1.39 -5.37
N TYR A 112 -9.33 -1.77 -5.48
CA TYR A 112 -8.92 -3.14 -5.24
C TYR A 112 -9.14 -3.56 -3.78
N ALA A 113 -8.69 -2.75 -2.81
CA ALA A 113 -8.87 -3.03 -1.39
C ALA A 113 -10.35 -3.05 -0.97
N GLU A 114 -11.17 -2.15 -1.53
CA GLU A 114 -12.62 -2.13 -1.33
C GLU A 114 -13.29 -3.41 -1.87
N SER A 115 -12.95 -3.81 -3.10
CA SER A 115 -13.44 -5.04 -3.72
C SER A 115 -13.01 -6.28 -2.94
N LEU A 116 -11.77 -6.30 -2.44
CA LEU A 116 -11.25 -7.37 -1.59
C LEU A 116 -12.05 -7.47 -0.27
N ALA A 117 -12.26 -6.35 0.42
CA ALA A 117 -13.03 -6.29 1.66
C ALA A 117 -14.46 -6.84 1.46
N ALA A 118 -15.13 -6.38 0.40
CA ALA A 118 -16.52 -6.74 0.11
C ALA A 118 -16.66 -8.21 -0.30
N ARG A 119 -15.83 -8.67 -1.25
CA ARG A 119 -15.97 -10.01 -1.85
C ARG A 119 -15.48 -11.12 -0.95
N ALA A 120 -14.47 -10.86 -0.13
CA ALA A 120 -13.92 -11.85 0.79
C ALA A 120 -14.52 -11.77 2.21
N ALA A 121 -15.39 -10.79 2.48
CA ALA A 121 -15.96 -10.53 3.80
C ALA A 121 -14.86 -10.38 4.87
N VAL A 122 -13.89 -9.51 4.61
CA VAL A 122 -12.71 -9.27 5.46
C VAL A 122 -12.58 -7.80 5.85
N VAL A 123 -11.93 -7.55 6.99
CA VAL A 123 -11.42 -6.21 7.31
C VAL A 123 -10.08 -6.05 6.58
N VAL A 124 -9.91 -4.97 5.83
CA VAL A 124 -8.64 -4.67 5.13
C VAL A 124 -7.93 -3.49 5.80
N VAL A 125 -6.65 -3.67 6.07
CA VAL A 125 -5.69 -2.64 6.49
C VAL A 125 -4.76 -2.40 5.30
N SER A 126 -5.02 -1.36 4.51
CA SER A 126 -4.20 -0.98 3.35
C SER A 126 -3.09 -0.04 3.79
N VAL A 127 -1.83 -0.42 3.59
CA VAL A 127 -0.66 0.32 4.09
C VAL A 127 -0.26 1.43 3.13
N ASP A 128 -0.13 2.66 3.66
CA ASP A 128 0.42 3.82 2.94
C ASP A 128 1.89 4.00 3.35
N TYR A 129 2.77 3.21 2.74
CA TYR A 129 4.18 3.13 3.11
C TYR A 129 5.02 4.22 2.45
N ARG A 130 6.13 4.60 3.08
CA ARG A 130 7.04 5.63 2.58
C ARG A 130 7.72 5.19 1.28
N LEU A 131 7.80 6.12 0.33
CA LEU A 131 8.25 5.86 -1.03
C LEU A 131 9.67 6.36 -1.31
N ALA A 132 10.38 5.62 -2.15
CA ALA A 132 11.61 6.08 -2.76
C ALA A 132 11.34 7.19 -3.79
N PRO A 133 12.34 8.05 -4.08
CA PRO A 133 13.65 8.12 -3.44
C PRO A 133 13.66 8.91 -2.11
N ASP A 134 12.56 9.56 -1.72
CA ASP A 134 12.48 10.38 -0.50
C ASP A 134 12.78 9.55 0.76
N HIS A 135 12.31 8.30 0.77
CA HIS A 135 12.62 7.30 1.78
C HIS A 135 13.11 6.02 1.10
N PRO A 136 14.43 5.87 0.90
CA PRO A 136 15.00 4.67 0.30
C PRO A 136 14.72 3.41 1.13
N MET A 137 14.89 2.24 0.51
CA MET A 137 14.88 0.98 1.27
C MET A 137 15.94 1.02 2.39
N PRO A 138 15.61 0.52 3.60
CA PRO A 138 14.51 -0.39 3.92
C PRO A 138 13.18 0.26 4.39
N ALA A 139 12.97 1.58 4.25
CA ALA A 139 11.83 2.27 4.86
C ALA A 139 10.46 1.62 4.58
N GLY A 140 10.17 1.27 3.33
CA GLY A 140 8.91 0.59 2.97
C GLY A 140 8.75 -0.82 3.57
N TYR A 141 9.85 -1.53 3.81
CA TYR A 141 9.82 -2.80 4.56
C TYR A 141 9.52 -2.58 6.04
N ASP A 142 10.14 -1.58 6.65
CA ASP A 142 9.92 -1.26 8.05
C ASP A 142 8.47 -0.81 8.28
N ASP A 143 7.91 -0.03 7.35
CA ASP A 143 6.52 0.44 7.37
C ASP A 143 5.51 -0.71 7.23
N GLY A 144 5.75 -1.65 6.31
CA GLY A 144 4.94 -2.86 6.20
C GLY A 144 4.94 -3.68 7.50
N TRP A 145 6.09 -3.73 8.18
CA TRP A 145 6.22 -4.46 9.44
C TRP A 145 5.52 -3.72 10.60
N ALA A 146 5.67 -2.40 10.64
CA ALA A 146 4.98 -1.54 11.59
C ALA A 146 3.45 -1.70 11.46
N ALA A 147 2.93 -1.69 10.22
CA ALA A 147 1.51 -1.88 9.95
C ALA A 147 0.99 -3.25 10.38
N LEU A 148 1.70 -4.33 10.06
CA LEU A 148 1.33 -5.67 10.54
C LEU A 148 1.35 -5.74 12.06
N SER A 149 2.41 -5.23 12.69
CA SER A 149 2.58 -5.25 14.14
C SER A 149 1.49 -4.45 14.84
N TRP A 150 1.15 -3.27 14.31
CA TRP A 150 0.06 -2.43 14.78
C TRP A 150 -1.29 -3.15 14.66
N ALA A 151 -1.59 -3.74 13.49
CA ALA A 151 -2.89 -4.36 13.21
C ALA A 151 -3.18 -5.59 14.09
N VAL A 152 -2.16 -6.31 14.55
CA VAL A 152 -2.31 -7.46 15.47
C VAL A 152 -2.07 -7.09 16.93
N SER A 153 -1.81 -5.81 17.24
CA SER A 153 -1.59 -5.33 18.60
C SER A 153 -2.91 -5.04 19.33
N ARG A 154 -2.82 -4.78 20.64
CA ARG A 154 -3.96 -4.30 21.43
C ARG A 154 -4.29 -2.82 21.20
N HIS A 155 -3.40 -2.08 20.53
CA HIS A 155 -3.54 -0.64 20.28
C HIS A 155 -4.08 -0.34 18.88
N SER A 156 -4.47 -1.36 18.12
CA SER A 156 -5.13 -1.19 16.84
C SER A 156 -6.43 -0.41 16.99
N ASP A 157 -6.84 0.25 15.92
CA ASP A 157 -8.11 0.97 15.83
C ASP A 157 -9.33 0.12 16.25
N PRO A 158 -10.41 0.72 16.81
CA PRO A 158 -11.64 0.02 17.16
C PRO A 158 -12.24 -0.85 16.06
N TRP A 159 -12.17 -0.44 14.79
CA TRP A 159 -12.66 -1.26 13.67
C TRP A 159 -11.93 -2.59 13.57
N VAL A 160 -10.60 -2.58 13.80
CA VAL A 160 -9.78 -3.80 13.78
C VAL A 160 -10.01 -4.60 15.06
N SER A 161 -9.89 -3.97 16.23
CA SER A 161 -9.96 -4.69 17.52
C SER A 161 -11.33 -5.29 17.83
N ILE A 162 -12.41 -4.71 17.31
CA ILE A 162 -13.79 -5.19 17.50
C ILE A 162 -14.18 -6.20 16.42
N TYR A 163 -13.96 -5.87 15.13
CA TYR A 163 -14.53 -6.64 14.03
C TYR A 163 -13.57 -7.65 13.38
N ALA A 164 -12.26 -7.54 13.61
CA ALA A 164 -11.28 -8.43 12.99
C ALA A 164 -10.80 -9.55 13.93
N ASP A 165 -10.67 -10.77 13.38
CA ASP A 165 -10.00 -11.91 13.99
C ASP A 165 -8.52 -11.88 13.63
N THR A 166 -7.70 -11.37 14.54
CA THR A 166 -6.25 -11.27 14.35
C THR A 166 -5.55 -12.64 14.33
N THR A 167 -6.22 -13.72 14.75
CA THR A 167 -5.70 -15.10 14.60
C THR A 167 -5.86 -15.63 13.18
N CYS A 168 -6.73 -14.99 12.39
CA CYS A 168 -7.01 -15.25 10.99
C CYS A 168 -6.50 -14.08 10.13
N THR A 169 -5.21 -13.77 10.26
CA THR A 169 -4.55 -12.67 9.53
C THR A 169 -3.83 -13.16 8.29
N PHE A 170 -4.08 -12.48 7.17
CA PHE A 170 -3.42 -12.68 5.88
C PHE A 170 -2.62 -11.43 5.50
N LEU A 171 -1.46 -11.65 4.87
CA LEU A 171 -0.71 -10.60 4.19
C LEU A 171 -0.97 -10.72 2.70
N ALA A 172 -1.30 -9.60 2.05
CA ALA A 172 -1.49 -9.49 0.62
C ALA A 172 -0.70 -8.29 0.09
N GLY A 173 -0.26 -8.36 -1.16
CA GLY A 173 0.38 -7.22 -1.80
C GLY A 173 0.58 -7.47 -3.29
N GLU A 174 0.69 -6.40 -4.06
CA GLU A 174 0.83 -6.44 -5.51
C GLU A 174 2.18 -5.84 -5.93
N SER A 175 2.86 -6.45 -6.91
CA SER A 175 4.16 -5.99 -7.43
C SER A 175 5.19 -5.72 -6.30
N ALA A 176 5.64 -4.46 -6.14
CA ALA A 176 6.53 -4.05 -5.04
C ALA A 176 5.97 -4.38 -3.65
N GLY A 177 4.66 -4.26 -3.44
CA GLY A 177 4.01 -4.66 -2.20
C GLY A 177 4.09 -6.16 -1.94
N ALA A 178 4.04 -6.99 -2.98
CA ALA A 178 4.26 -8.44 -2.85
C ALA A 178 5.71 -8.76 -2.42
N ASN A 179 6.68 -7.96 -2.88
CA ASN A 179 8.05 -8.05 -2.42
C ASN A 179 8.17 -7.69 -0.92
N ILE A 180 7.50 -6.63 -0.47
CA ILE A 180 7.46 -6.27 0.96
C ILE A 180 6.88 -7.42 1.81
N VAL A 181 5.76 -7.99 1.37
CA VAL A 181 5.15 -9.16 2.02
C VAL A 181 6.12 -10.34 2.08
N HIS A 182 6.86 -10.60 1.00
CA HIS A 182 7.85 -11.67 0.95
C HIS A 182 9.00 -11.44 1.97
N ASN A 183 9.51 -10.22 2.06
CA ASN A 183 10.63 -9.87 2.94
C ASN A 183 10.31 -10.13 4.43
N HIS A 184 9.06 -9.89 4.87
CA HIS A 184 8.63 -10.22 6.24
C HIS A 184 8.80 -11.69 6.60
N ARG A 185 8.66 -12.59 5.63
CA ARG A 185 8.83 -14.04 5.87
C ARG A 185 10.30 -14.38 6.12
N ALA A 186 11.23 -13.76 5.39
CA ALA A 186 12.66 -14.01 5.54
C ALA A 186 13.16 -13.60 6.92
N GLN A 187 12.73 -12.43 7.43
CA GLN A 187 13.13 -11.94 8.76
C GLN A 187 12.65 -12.84 9.91
N ARG A 188 11.46 -13.45 9.79
CA ARG A 188 10.96 -14.44 10.76
C ARG A 188 11.72 -15.78 10.72
N GLY A 189 12.34 -16.11 9.58
CA GLY A 189 13.19 -17.30 9.42
C GLY A 189 14.59 -17.12 10.02
N VAL A 190 15.15 -15.90 9.95
CA VAL A 190 16.52 -15.59 10.37
C VAL A 190 16.63 -15.29 11.88
N THR A 191 15.56 -14.77 12.52
CA THR A 191 15.57 -14.37 13.95
C THR A 191 15.27 -15.50 14.96
N GLY A 192 15.25 -16.76 14.53
CA GLY A 192 15.42 -17.95 15.39
C GLY A 192 14.70 -17.97 16.76
N ARG A 193 13.43 -18.40 16.79
CA ARG A 193 12.91 -19.27 17.88
C ARG A 193 11.58 -19.88 17.45
N ARG A 194 11.52 -21.22 17.41
CA ARG A 194 10.27 -21.99 17.38
C ARG A 194 9.45 -21.67 18.64
N ARG A 195 8.74 -20.55 18.66
CA ARG A 195 7.51 -20.42 19.45
C ARG A 195 6.38 -20.80 18.51
N ARG A 196 5.80 -21.98 18.75
CA ARG A 196 4.53 -22.37 18.15
C ARG A 196 3.44 -21.42 18.67
N HIS A 197 3.29 -20.25 18.06
CA HIS A 197 2.02 -19.58 18.08
C HIS A 197 1.06 -20.45 17.26
N ARG A 198 0.13 -21.12 17.94
CA ARG A 198 -1.02 -21.79 17.32
C ARG A 198 -2.02 -20.73 16.81
N GLY A 199 -1.56 -19.86 15.93
CA GLY A 199 -2.38 -18.95 15.13
C GLY A 199 -1.89 -19.11 13.70
N HIS A 200 -2.74 -19.67 12.84
CA HIS A 200 -2.40 -19.94 11.45
C HIS A 200 -2.45 -18.61 10.68
N ASN A 201 -1.43 -17.76 10.81
CA ASN A 201 -1.25 -16.62 9.92
C ASN A 201 -0.92 -17.17 8.52
N THR A 202 -1.96 -17.39 7.73
CA THR A 202 -1.84 -17.94 6.39
C THR A 202 -1.45 -16.80 5.46
N LEU A 203 -0.31 -16.94 4.80
CA LEU A 203 0.17 -15.93 3.84
C LEU A 203 -0.51 -16.20 2.48
N ALA A 204 -1.35 -15.27 2.03
CA ALA A 204 -1.89 -15.28 0.67
C ALA A 204 -1.16 -14.20 -0.15
N ALA A 205 0.04 -14.52 -0.64
CA ALA A 205 0.75 -13.62 -1.56
C ALA A 205 0.09 -13.70 -2.95
N MET A 206 -0.54 -12.62 -3.40
CA MET A 206 -1.13 -12.52 -4.73
C MET A 206 -0.31 -11.55 -5.60
N LEU A 207 0.65 -12.08 -6.36
CA LEU A 207 1.35 -11.30 -7.38
C LEU A 207 0.39 -11.06 -8.56
N LEU A 208 -0.29 -9.91 -8.58
CA LEU A 208 -0.99 -9.43 -9.77
C LEU A 208 0.00 -8.66 -10.66
N GLY A 209 0.61 -9.36 -11.60
CA GLY A 209 1.25 -8.71 -12.74
C GLY A 209 0.19 -8.50 -13.82
N HIS A 210 -0.14 -7.25 -14.16
CA HIS A 210 -0.87 -6.97 -15.40
C HIS A 210 0.12 -6.58 -16.51
N PRO A 211 0.04 -7.19 -17.71
CA PRO A 211 0.69 -6.60 -18.90
C PRO A 211 -0.04 -5.31 -19.28
N PRO A 212 0.65 -4.31 -19.87
CA PRO A 212 -0.04 -3.14 -20.41
C PRO A 212 -0.99 -3.60 -21.52
N VAL A 213 -2.28 -3.36 -21.35
CA VAL A 213 -3.23 -3.44 -22.46
C VAL A 213 -3.13 -2.12 -23.20
N THR A 214 -2.34 -2.11 -24.27
CA THR A 214 -2.43 -1.10 -25.32
C THR A 214 -3.78 -1.28 -26.02
N VAL A 215 -4.56 -0.21 -26.12
CA VAL A 215 -5.58 -0.05 -27.17
C VAL A 215 -5.15 1.13 -28.03
#